data_AF-A0A0F9E6Q4-F1
#
_entry.id   AF-A0A0F9E6Q4-F1
#
_cell.length_a   1.000
_cell.length_b   1.000
_cell.length_c   1.000
_cell.angle_alpha   90.00
_cell.angle_beta   90.00
_cell.angle_gamma   90.00
#
_symmetry.space_group_name_H-M   'P 1'
#
loop_
_entity.id
_entity.type
_entity.pdbx_description
1 polymer ?
#
loop_
_entity_poly.entity_id
_entity_poly.type
_entity_poly.pdbx_seq_one_letter_code
_entity_poly.pdbx_strand_id
1 'polypeptide(L)' 'MLGKYGKIKHYEKHFGFLAIEKGFISQSELRMAQAIHSHEETKNGIYRHLGDILFFQGIMS' A
#
# COMPACT_ATOMS: atom_id res chain seq x y z
N MET A 1 -15.64 -17.71 -0.64
CA MET A 1 -15.07 -17.03 0.54
C MET A 1 -13.78 -16.36 0.12
N LEU A 2 -13.65 -15.03 0.24
CA LEU A 2 -12.33 -14.38 0.06
C LEU A 2 -11.49 -14.72 1.29
N GLY A 3 -10.47 -15.55 1.11
CA GLY A 3 -9.48 -15.85 2.14
C GLY A 3 -8.80 -14.58 2.66
N LYS A 4 -8.08 -14.67 3.79
CA LYS A 4 -7.41 -13.54 4.47
C LYS A 4 -6.65 -12.63 3.50
N TYR A 5 -5.96 -13.20 2.52
CA TYR A 5 -5.24 -12.51 1.45
C TYR A 5 -6.14 -11.68 0.51
N GLY A 6 -7.30 -12.22 0.12
CA GLY A 6 -8.25 -11.52 -0.75
C GLY A 6 -8.91 -10.32 -0.06
N LYS A 7 -9.05 -10.37 1.27
CA LYS A 7 -9.54 -9.23 2.06
C LYS A 7 -8.51 -8.11 2.14
N ILE A 8 -7.24 -8.42 2.41
CA ILE A 8 -6.16 -7.41 2.52
C ILE A 8 -6.02 -6.63 1.20
N LYS A 9 -5.97 -7.34 0.06
CA LYS A 9 -5.87 -6.72 -1.26
C LYS A 9 -7.04 -5.77 -1.59
N HIS A 10 -8.23 -6.08 -1.09
CA HIS A 10 -9.41 -5.23 -1.27
C HIS A 10 -9.36 -3.95 -0.40
N TYR A 11 -8.88 -4.07 0.84
CA TYR A 11 -8.70 -2.93 1.73
C TYR A 11 -7.57 -2.00 1.28
N GLU A 12 -6.46 -2.55 0.78
CA GLU A 12 -5.34 -1.75 0.24
C GLU A 12 -5.73 -0.96 -1.01
N LYS A 13 -6.59 -1.53 -1.87
CA LYS A 13 -7.12 -0.83 -3.04
C LYS A 13 -8.03 0.34 -2.64
N HIS A 14 -8.88 0.15 -1.64
CA HIS A 14 -9.73 1.23 -1.12
C HIS A 14 -8.91 2.30 -0.40
N PHE A 15 -7.91 1.89 0.39
CA PHE A 15 -7.00 2.80 1.07
C PHE A 15 -6.26 3.71 0.08
N GLY A 16 -5.64 3.15 -0.95
CA GLY A 16 -4.90 3.93 -1.94
C GLY A 16 -5.79 4.91 -2.70
N PHE A 17 -7.02 4.51 -3.06
CA PHE A 17 -7.97 5.40 -3.72
C PHE A 17 -8.40 6.57 -2.82
N LEU A 18 -8.81 6.29 -1.58
CA LEU A 18 -9.25 7.31 -0.64
C LEU A 18 -8.12 8.26 -0.23
N ALA A 19 -6.90 7.76 -0.09
CA ALA A 19 -5.73 8.57 0.24
C ALA A 19 -5.40 9.58 -0.88
N ILE A 20 -5.57 9.18 -2.15
CA ILE A 20 -5.43 10.09 -3.30
C ILE A 20 -6.58 11.09 -3.34
N GLU A 21 -7.83 10.63 -3.19
CA GLU A 21 -9.01 11.49 -3.25
C GLU A 21 -8.96 12.60 -2.19
N LYS A 22 -8.44 12.29 -1.00
CA LYS A 22 -8.28 13.26 0.09
C LYS A 22 -7.01 14.11 -0.01
N GLY A 23 -6.17 13.88 -1.01
CA GLY A 23 -4.93 14.64 -1.21
C GLY A 23 -3.81 14.32 -0.22
N PHE A 24 -3.90 13.19 0.50
CA PHE A 24 -2.82 12.76 1.41
C PHE A 24 -1.61 12.21 0.66
N ILE A 25 -1.85 11.59 -0.50
CA ILE A 25 -0.80 11.07 -1.38
C ILE A 25 -1.14 11.34 -2.84
N SER A 26 -0.12 11.49 -3.66
CA SER A 26 -0.21 11.51 -5.12
C SER A 26 -0.29 10.10 -5.70
N GLN A 27 -0.72 10.01 -6.96
CA GLN A 27 -0.72 8.75 -7.69
C GLN A 27 0.70 8.18 -7.88
N SER A 28 1.72 9.03 -7.97
CA SER A 28 3.13 8.62 -8.02
C SER A 28 3.59 7.97 -6.72
N GLU A 29 3.22 8.52 -5.57
CA GLU A 29 3.59 7.98 -4.26
C GLU A 29 2.89 6.64 -4.00
N LEU A 30 1.63 6.50 -4.42
CA LEU A 30 0.94 5.21 -4.37
C LEU A 30 1.62 4.15 -5.24
N ARG A 31 2.04 4.49 -6.47
CA ARG A 31 2.77 3.56 -7.35
C ARG A 31 4.11 3.14 -6.76
N MET A 32 4.82 4.08 -6.14
CA MET A 32 6.08 3.80 -5.45
C MET A 32 5.87 2.82 -4.28
N ALA A 33 4.86 3.06 -3.44
CA ALA A 33 4.53 2.15 -2.33
C ALA A 33 4.14 0.75 -2.82
N GLN A 34 3.38 0.64 -3.92
CA GLN A 34 3.04 -0.64 -4.56
C GLN A 34 4.26 -1.38 -5.10
N ALA A 35 5.23 -0.65 -5.67
CA ALA A 35 6.48 -1.25 -6.15
C ALA A 35 7.32 -1.80 -5.01
N ILE A 36 7.45 -1.06 -3.90
CA ILE A 36 8.13 -1.54 -2.68
C ILE A 36 7.42 -2.77 -2.13
N HIS A 37 6.09 -2.72 -1.98
CA HIS A 37 5.30 -3.84 -1.49
C HIS A 37 5.52 -5.12 -2.30
N SER A 38 5.45 -5.01 -3.63
CA SER A 38 5.64 -6.13 -4.54
C SER A 38 7.07 -6.69 -4.45
N HIS A 39 8.06 -5.81 -4.30
CA HIS A 39 9.46 -6.21 -4.15
C HIS A 39 9.70 -6.96 -2.83
N GLU A 40 9.14 -6.49 -1.73
CA GLU A 40 9.29 -7.10 -0.40
C GLU A 40 8.58 -8.45 -0.29
N GLU A 41 7.36 -8.54 -0.83
CA GLU A 41 6.58 -9.78 -0.88
C GLU A 41 7.33 -10.85 -1.69
N THR A 42 7.84 -10.48 -2.86
CA THR A 42 8.49 -11.44 -3.78
C THR A 42 9.88 -11.85 -3.31
N LYS A 43 10.68 -10.93 -2.75
CA LYS A 43 12.11 -11.16 -2.48
C LYS A 43 12.41 -11.58 -1.04
N ASN A 44 11.68 -11.01 -0.07
CA ASN A 44 12.01 -11.15 1.35
C ASN A 44 10.93 -11.92 2.12
N GLY A 45 9.77 -12.21 1.52
CA GLY A 45 8.60 -12.75 2.23
C GLY A 45 8.07 -11.82 3.31
N ILE A 46 8.46 -10.55 3.27
CA ILE A 46 8.03 -9.51 4.21
C ILE A 46 6.76 -8.88 3.65
N TYR A 47 5.71 -8.85 4.47
CA TYR A 47 4.45 -8.21 4.12
C TYR A 47 4.27 -6.95 4.98
N ARG A 48 4.36 -5.77 4.36
CA ARG A 48 4.06 -4.48 5.00
C ARG A 48 2.87 -3.85 4.30
N HIS A 49 1.97 -3.20 5.02
CA HIS A 49 0.86 -2.53 4.35
C HIS A 49 1.35 -1.30 3.57
N LEU A 50 0.62 -0.91 2.53
CA LEU A 50 0.94 0.31 1.77
C LEU A 50 1.02 1.55 2.68
N GLY A 51 0.17 1.63 3.71
CA GLY A 51 0.21 2.70 4.71
C GLY A 51 1.53 2.73 5.50
N ASP A 52 2.05 1.58 5.90
CA ASP A 52 3.33 1.48 6.61
C ASP A 52 4.48 1.95 5.71
N ILE A 53 4.46 1.52 4.45
CA ILE A 53 5.48 1.93 3.47
C ILE A 53 5.45 3.46 3.29
N LEU A 54 4.27 4.05 3.13
CA LEU A 54 4.11 5.50 2.97
C LEU A 54 4.56 6.27 4.22
N PHE A 55 4.28 5.74 5.42
CA PHE A 55 4.75 6.31 6.67
C PHE A 55 6.29 6.30 6.78
N PHE A 56 6.92 5.15 6.52
CA PHE A 56 8.38 5.03 6.57
C PHE A 56 9.11 5.85 5.50
N GLN A 57 8.44 6.18 4.40
CA GLN A 57 8.95 7.10 3.37
C GLN A 57 8.74 8.58 3.73
N GLY A 58 8.11 8.90 4.86
CA GLY A 58 7.84 10.26 5.30
C GLY A 58 6.75 10.97 4.50
N ILE A 59 5.93 10.21 3.76
CA ILE A 59 4.85 10.75 2.91
C ILE A 59 3.57 10.94 3.71
N MET A 60 3.30 10.06 4.67
CA MET A 60 2.17 10.15 5.58
C MET A 60 2.63 10.18 7.04
N SER A 61 1.89 10.89 7.90
CA SER A 61 2.12 11.01 9.34
C SER A 61 0.90 10.54 10.13
#